data_AF-A0A974A344-F1
#
_entry.id   AF-A0A974A344-F1
#
_cell.length_a   1.000
_cell.length_b   1.000
_cell.length_c   1.000
_cell.angle_alpha   90.00
_cell.angle_beta   90.00
_cell.angle_gamma   90.00
#
_symmetry.space_group_name_H-M   'P 1'
#
loop_
_entity.id
_entity.type
_entity.pdbx_description
1 polymer ?
#
loop_
_entity_poly.entity_id
_entity_poly.type
_entity_poly.pdbx_seq_one_letter_code
_entity_poly.pdbx_strand_id
1 'polypeptide(L)'
;MPSIARNGEILLSGAVGDGFSGEFFTYLDVVESLASLGRSRDVTVRINSGGGSAADGIAIFNALDSHKGNVTVVVESIAASAASVIAMAGQKIVMRAGSMMMIHDPSALTLGNSSDHAKSVEMLETMANSMADIYAEKRAGAGCLDSAPRDLSGFLPGYAERGALRFCRCVGRA
;
A
#
# COMPACT_ATOMS: atom_id res chain seq x y z
N MET A 1 -9.78 -18.42 -8.59
CA MET A 1 -8.32 -18.22 -8.80
C MET A 1 -7.56 -19.01 -7.74
N PRO A 2 -6.25 -19.27 -7.89
CA PRO A 2 -5.48 -19.87 -6.80
C PRO A 2 -5.60 -18.97 -5.57
N SER A 3 -6.01 -19.54 -4.43
CA SER A 3 -6.10 -18.77 -3.18
C SER A 3 -4.78 -18.02 -2.95
N ILE A 4 -4.82 -16.79 -2.45
CA ILE A 4 -3.60 -16.09 -2.01
C ILE A 4 -3.24 -16.42 -0.56
N ALA A 5 -4.09 -17.19 0.14
CA ALA A 5 -3.81 -17.73 1.46
C ALA A 5 -2.89 -18.96 1.37
N ARG A 6 -1.77 -18.94 2.11
CA ARG A 6 -0.82 -20.06 2.18
C ARG A 6 -0.34 -20.21 3.61
N ASN A 7 -0.44 -21.42 4.16
CA ASN A 7 0.10 -21.77 5.49
C ASN A 7 -0.34 -20.82 6.63
N GLY A 8 -1.54 -20.27 6.57
CA GLY A 8 -2.05 -19.32 7.57
C GLY A 8 -1.67 -17.85 7.35
N GLU A 9 -1.06 -17.53 6.21
CA GLU A 9 -0.65 -16.19 5.79
C GLU A 9 -1.35 -15.79 4.49
N ILE A 10 -1.38 -14.49 4.17
CA ILE A 10 -1.91 -13.94 2.93
C ILE A 10 -0.73 -13.38 2.11
N LEU A 11 -0.58 -13.84 0.86
CA LEU A 11 0.49 -13.43 -0.04
C LEU A 11 -0.01 -12.41 -1.07
N LEU A 12 0.45 -11.17 -0.96
CA LEU A 12 0.15 -10.08 -1.88
C LEU A 12 1.33 -9.89 -2.83
N SER A 13 1.36 -10.68 -3.91
CA SER A 13 2.42 -10.66 -4.93
C SER A 13 1.85 -10.29 -6.29
N GLY A 14 2.54 -9.41 -7.01
CA GLY A 14 2.08 -8.88 -8.30
C GLY A 14 1.36 -7.55 -8.19
N ALA A 15 0.56 -7.20 -9.20
CA ALA A 15 -0.16 -5.92 -9.25
C ALA A 15 -1.37 -5.89 -8.29
N VAL A 16 -1.66 -4.71 -7.75
CA VAL A 16 -2.89 -4.44 -6.98
C VAL A 16 -4.04 -4.18 -7.95
N GLY A 17 -5.12 -4.93 -7.84
CA GLY A 17 -6.31 -4.78 -8.69
C GLY A 17 -6.23 -5.61 -9.97
N ASP A 18 -6.81 -5.13 -11.06
CA ASP A 18 -6.68 -5.77 -12.37
C ASP A 18 -5.32 -5.42 -13.00
N GLY A 19 -4.40 -6.38 -12.97
CA GLY A 19 -3.09 -6.19 -13.55
C GLY A 19 -3.17 -5.98 -15.07
N PHE A 20 -2.57 -4.90 -15.58
CA PHE A 20 -2.23 -4.76 -17.01
C PHE A 20 -1.21 -5.83 -17.47
N SER A 21 -0.59 -6.57 -16.55
CA SER A 21 0.38 -7.64 -16.83
C SER A 21 0.43 -8.69 -15.71
N GLY A 22 0.58 -9.96 -16.08
CA GLY A 22 1.11 -11.01 -15.18
C GLY A 22 0.28 -11.34 -13.95
N GLU A 23 0.96 -11.60 -12.83
CA GLU A 23 0.35 -11.91 -11.54
C GLU A 23 -0.27 -10.66 -10.89
N PHE A 24 -1.44 -10.82 -10.29
CA PHE A 24 -2.17 -9.76 -9.59
C PHE A 24 -3.00 -10.36 -8.44
N PHE A 25 -3.46 -9.47 -7.55
CA PHE A 25 -4.44 -9.80 -6.53
C PHE A 25 -5.47 -8.69 -6.41
N THR A 26 -6.70 -9.07 -6.14
CA THR A 26 -7.85 -8.17 -6.05
C THR A 26 -8.30 -8.00 -4.60
N TYR A 27 -9.16 -7.01 -4.37
CA TYR A 27 -9.88 -6.86 -3.10
C TYR A 27 -10.61 -8.13 -2.68
N LEU A 28 -11.26 -8.82 -3.63
CA LEU A 28 -12.02 -10.04 -3.34
C LEU A 28 -11.11 -11.17 -2.86
N ASP A 29 -9.93 -11.35 -3.47
CA ASP A 29 -8.97 -12.37 -3.05
C ASP A 29 -8.55 -12.18 -1.58
N VAL A 30 -8.40 -10.94 -1.14
CA VAL A 30 -8.06 -10.60 0.26
C VAL A 30 -9.21 -10.90 1.20
N VAL A 31 -10.43 -10.46 0.88
CA VAL A 31 -11.60 -10.70 1.73
C VAL A 31 -11.90 -12.19 1.88
N GLU A 32 -11.82 -12.95 0.78
CA GLU A 32 -11.97 -14.40 0.80
C GLU A 32 -10.88 -15.07 1.65
N SER A 33 -9.64 -14.59 1.56
CA SER A 33 -8.53 -15.10 2.37
C SER A 33 -8.74 -14.84 3.86
N LEU A 34 -9.12 -13.62 4.25
CA LEU A 34 -9.46 -13.28 5.64
C LEU A 34 -10.62 -14.14 6.17
N ALA A 35 -11.65 -14.36 5.35
CA ALA A 35 -12.76 -15.24 5.71
C ALA A 35 -12.30 -16.68 5.92
N SER A 36 -11.44 -17.20 5.05
CA SER A 36 -10.92 -18.58 5.13
C SER A 36 -10.00 -18.83 6.33
N LEU A 37 -9.21 -17.82 6.73
CA LEU A 37 -8.29 -17.89 7.87
C LEU A 37 -8.98 -17.65 9.23
N GLY A 38 -10.16 -17.03 9.21
CA GLY A 38 -10.97 -16.75 10.39
C GLY A 38 -10.97 -15.26 10.73
N ARG A 39 -12.17 -14.67 10.81
CA ARG A 39 -12.43 -13.22 10.95
C ARG A 39 -11.88 -12.53 12.21
N SER A 40 -11.39 -13.30 13.19
CA SER A 40 -10.79 -12.78 14.43
C SER A 40 -9.41 -13.37 14.72
N ARG A 41 -8.85 -14.16 13.80
CA ARG A 41 -7.53 -14.75 13.98
C ARG A 41 -6.48 -13.72 13.57
N ASP A 42 -5.37 -13.69 14.28
CA ASP A 42 -4.20 -12.95 13.81
C ASP A 42 -3.74 -13.50 12.45
N VAL A 43 -3.36 -12.58 11.57
CA VAL A 43 -2.96 -12.87 10.19
C VAL A 43 -1.62 -12.19 9.88
N THR A 44 -0.79 -12.89 9.11
CA THR A 44 0.40 -12.30 8.51
C THR A 44 0.13 -12.06 7.03
N VAL A 45 0.38 -10.83 6.58
CA VAL A 45 0.23 -10.39 5.19
C VAL A 45 1.63 -10.12 4.64
N ARG A 46 2.04 -10.85 3.60
CA ARG A 46 3.36 -10.68 2.98
C ARG A 46 3.22 -9.93 1.67
N ILE A 47 3.94 -8.83 1.52
CA ILE A 47 3.84 -7.93 0.37
C ILE A 47 5.13 -7.99 -0.47
N ASN A 48 4.94 -8.24 -1.76
CA ASN A 48 5.91 -8.07 -2.83
C ASN A 48 5.18 -7.51 -4.05
N SER A 49 4.91 -6.20 -4.02
CA SER A 49 4.06 -5.54 -5.02
C SER A 49 4.58 -4.15 -5.35
N GLY A 50 4.61 -3.86 -6.66
CA GLY A 50 4.89 -2.54 -7.19
C GLY A 50 3.71 -1.56 -7.08
N GLY A 51 2.55 -2.02 -6.63
CA GLY A 51 1.31 -1.27 -6.60
C GLY A 51 0.39 -1.57 -7.78
N GLY A 52 -0.44 -0.58 -8.15
CA GLY A 52 -1.50 -0.75 -9.14
C GLY A 52 -2.66 0.19 -8.84
N SER A 53 -3.88 -0.34 -8.88
CA SER A 53 -5.12 0.41 -8.60
C SER A 53 -5.09 1.04 -7.21
N ALA A 54 -5.09 2.37 -7.13
CA ALA A 54 -5.14 3.10 -5.87
C ALA A 54 -6.45 2.83 -5.11
N ALA A 55 -7.56 2.74 -5.84
CA ALA A 55 -8.86 2.43 -5.27
C ALA A 55 -8.89 1.03 -4.62
N ASP A 56 -8.37 0.01 -5.31
CA ASP A 56 -8.26 -1.33 -4.73
C ASP A 56 -7.28 -1.36 -3.56
N GLY A 57 -6.18 -0.60 -3.64
CA GLY A 57 -5.24 -0.45 -2.52
C GLY A 57 -5.91 0.07 -1.25
N ILE A 58 -6.73 1.12 -1.37
CA ILE A 58 -7.50 1.69 -0.25
C ILE A 58 -8.57 0.69 0.23
N ALA A 59 -9.27 0.01 -0.68
CA ALA A 59 -10.28 -0.99 -0.30
C ALA A 59 -9.66 -2.16 0.49
N ILE A 60 -8.51 -2.66 0.04
CA ILE A 60 -7.76 -3.70 0.74
C ILE A 60 -7.23 -3.21 2.07
N PHE A 61 -6.69 -1.98 2.13
CA PHE A 61 -6.28 -1.35 3.39
C PHE A 61 -7.43 -1.34 4.40
N ASN A 62 -8.61 -0.87 4.01
CA ASN A 62 -9.79 -0.83 4.89
C ASN A 62 -10.26 -2.22 5.34
N ALA A 63 -10.19 -3.22 4.46
CA ALA A 63 -10.55 -4.60 4.81
C ALA A 63 -9.60 -5.20 5.86
N LEU A 64 -8.30 -4.91 5.74
CA LEU A 64 -7.30 -5.35 6.70
C LEU A 64 -7.38 -4.57 8.02
N ASP A 65 -7.58 -3.25 7.96
CA ASP A 65 -7.67 -2.40 9.15
C ASP A 65 -8.93 -2.69 9.99
N SER A 66 -10.02 -3.09 9.34
CA SER A 66 -11.25 -3.54 10.01
C SER A 66 -11.25 -4.99 10.48
N HIS A 67 -10.18 -5.75 10.19
CA HIS A 67 -10.04 -7.13 10.64
C HIS A 67 -9.89 -7.18 12.16
N LYS A 68 -10.57 -8.13 12.82
CA LYS A 68 -10.61 -8.16 14.30
C LYS A 68 -9.34 -8.74 14.93
N GLY A 69 -8.60 -9.57 14.18
CA GLY A 69 -7.31 -10.09 14.62
C GLY A 69 -6.18 -9.12 14.30
N ASN A 70 -5.01 -9.32 14.92
CA ASN A 70 -3.83 -8.53 14.59
C ASN A 70 -3.34 -8.89 13.18
N VAL A 71 -3.12 -7.86 12.37
CA VAL A 71 -2.49 -7.87 11.06
C VAL A 71 -1.00 -7.53 11.22
N THR A 72 -0.15 -8.51 10.97
CA THR A 72 1.29 -8.27 10.77
C THR A 72 1.59 -8.18 9.29
N VAL A 73 2.09 -7.05 8.82
CA VAL A 73 2.58 -6.89 7.45
C VAL A 73 4.07 -7.19 7.40
N VAL A 74 4.49 -7.97 6.40
CA VAL A 74 5.89 -8.23 6.10
C VAL A 74 6.18 -7.82 4.66
N VAL A 75 7.04 -6.82 4.46
CA VAL A 75 7.49 -6.40 3.12
C VAL A 75 8.75 -7.18 2.76
N GLU A 76 8.63 -8.06 1.77
CA GLU A 76 9.67 -9.01 1.39
C GLU A 76 10.74 -8.40 0.49
N SER A 77 10.32 -7.55 -0.46
CA SER A 77 11.20 -6.86 -1.40
C SER A 77 10.70 -5.45 -1.70
N ILE A 78 9.42 -5.30 -2.06
CA ILE A 78 8.85 -3.99 -2.38
C ILE A 78 7.38 -3.89 -1.97
N ALA A 79 7.02 -2.75 -1.39
CA ALA A 79 5.66 -2.27 -1.26
C ALA A 79 5.63 -0.85 -1.83
N ALA A 80 5.25 -0.70 -3.09
CA ALA A 80 5.24 0.59 -3.77
C ALA A 80 3.82 1.03 -4.13
N SER A 81 3.60 2.35 -4.19
CA SER A 81 2.35 2.95 -4.66
C SER A 81 1.13 2.42 -3.89
N ALA A 82 0.09 1.90 -4.55
CA ALA A 82 -1.07 1.31 -3.89
C ALA A 82 -0.70 0.24 -2.83
N ALA A 83 0.38 -0.52 -3.04
CA ALA A 83 0.81 -1.54 -2.07
C ALA A 83 1.42 -0.95 -0.79
N SER A 84 2.00 0.26 -0.84
CA SER A 84 2.44 0.92 0.39
C SER A 84 1.26 1.42 1.23
N VAL A 85 0.13 1.76 0.61
CA VAL A 85 -1.13 2.04 1.33
C VAL A 85 -1.60 0.80 2.07
N ILE A 86 -1.66 -0.35 1.38
CA ILE A 86 -2.04 -1.63 1.98
C ILE A 86 -1.13 -1.98 3.17
N ALA A 87 0.17 -1.73 3.05
CA ALA A 87 1.12 -2.01 4.12
C ALA A 87 0.80 -1.25 5.43
N MET A 88 0.18 -0.08 5.35
CA MET A 88 -0.20 0.73 6.51
C MET A 88 -1.35 0.12 7.33
N ALA A 89 -2.04 -0.92 6.84
CA ALA A 89 -3.07 -1.61 7.61
C ALA A 89 -2.50 -2.53 8.71
N GLY A 90 -1.18 -2.79 8.71
CA GLY A 90 -0.56 -3.62 9.72
C GLY A 90 -0.39 -2.88 11.05
N GLN A 91 -0.84 -3.47 12.16
CA GLN A 91 -0.46 -2.96 13.50
C GLN A 91 1.04 -3.19 13.76
N LYS A 92 1.64 -4.16 13.07
CA LYS A 92 3.09 -4.37 12.99
C LYS A 92 3.52 -4.46 11.53
N ILE A 93 4.53 -3.68 11.14
CA ILE A 93 5.13 -3.70 9.81
C ILE A 93 6.59 -4.13 9.93
N VAL A 94 6.96 -5.21 9.24
CA VAL A 94 8.32 -5.77 9.21
C VAL A 94 8.90 -5.60 7.82
N MET A 95 10.00 -4.86 7.70
CA MET A 95 10.76 -4.72 6.45
C MET A 95 11.90 -5.75 6.43
N ARG A 96 11.92 -6.68 5.48
CA ARG A 96 13.05 -7.60 5.29
C ARG A 96 14.32 -6.86 4.84
N ALA A 97 15.47 -7.46 5.10
CA ALA A 97 16.73 -6.91 4.61
C ALA A 97 16.72 -6.82 3.07
N GLY A 98 16.96 -5.61 2.54
CA GLY A 98 16.90 -5.36 1.11
C GLY A 98 15.51 -4.99 0.57
N SER A 99 14.48 -4.97 1.43
CA SER A 99 13.16 -4.54 1.03
C SER A 99 13.00 -3.01 1.08
N MET A 100 12.03 -2.52 0.31
CA MET A 100 11.81 -1.09 0.06
C MET A 100 10.32 -0.76 0.12
N MET A 101 10.01 0.46 0.57
CA MET A 101 8.68 1.04 0.47
C MET A 101 8.76 2.36 -0.32
N MET A 102 7.84 2.57 -1.26
CA MET A 102 7.84 3.74 -2.15
C MET A 102 6.44 4.35 -2.20
N ILE A 103 6.34 5.65 -1.90
CA ILE A 103 5.08 6.40 -1.84
C ILE A 103 5.14 7.52 -2.87
N HIS A 104 4.13 7.63 -3.72
CA HIS A 104 3.98 8.74 -4.68
C HIS A 104 2.50 9.07 -4.88
N ASP A 105 2.24 10.23 -5.47
CA ASP A 105 0.87 10.67 -5.82
C ASP A 105 0.24 9.77 -6.88
N PRO A 106 -1.08 9.51 -6.81
CA PRO A 106 -1.78 8.74 -7.82
C PRO A 106 -1.61 9.36 -9.21
N SER A 107 -1.57 8.51 -10.22
CA SER A 107 -1.39 8.91 -11.61
C SER A 107 -2.40 8.21 -12.51
N ALA A 108 -2.90 8.90 -13.53
CA ALA A 108 -3.80 8.32 -14.53
C ALA A 108 -3.48 8.86 -15.93
N LEU A 109 -3.79 8.06 -16.94
CA LEU A 109 -3.89 8.53 -18.33
C LEU A 109 -5.29 9.12 -18.52
N THR A 110 -5.39 10.29 -19.14
CA THR A 110 -6.66 11.02 -19.32
C THR A 110 -6.87 11.33 -20.81
N LEU A 111 -8.13 11.33 -21.25
CA LEU A 111 -8.53 11.61 -22.63
C LEU A 111 -9.75 12.52 -22.62
N GLY A 112 -9.79 13.52 -23.50
CA GLY A 112 -10.94 14.40 -23.65
C GLY A 112 -10.55 15.86 -23.87
N ASN A 113 -11.48 16.75 -23.58
CA ASN A 113 -11.26 18.20 -23.64
C ASN A 113 -10.79 18.76 -22.28
N SER A 114 -10.63 20.08 -22.19
CA SER A 114 -10.17 20.75 -20.96
C SER A 114 -11.05 20.48 -19.74
N SER A 115 -12.37 20.33 -19.90
CA SER A 115 -13.28 19.98 -18.79
C SER A 115 -13.06 18.56 -18.30
N ASP A 116 -12.76 17.61 -19.18
CA ASP A 116 -12.48 16.22 -18.82
C ASP A 116 -11.14 16.10 -18.06
N HIS A 117 -10.13 16.86 -18.50
CA HIS A 117 -8.86 16.96 -17.78
C HIS A 117 -9.01 17.61 -16.41
N ALA A 118 -9.82 18.67 -16.27
CA ALA A 118 -10.07 19.30 -14.98
C ALA A 118 -10.72 18.34 -13.97
N LYS A 119 -11.71 17.55 -14.40
CA LYS A 119 -12.31 16.49 -13.56
C LYS A 119 -11.30 15.42 -13.15
N SER A 120 -10.38 15.08 -14.06
CA SER A 120 -9.34 14.11 -13.76
C SER A 120 -8.35 14.63 -12.71
N VAL A 121 -8.00 15.92 -12.76
CA VAL A 121 -7.18 16.56 -11.72
C VAL A 121 -7.88 16.50 -10.36
N GLU A 122 -9.16 16.88 -10.29
CA GLU A 122 -9.95 16.83 -9.05
C GLU A 122 -10.00 15.42 -8.45
N MET A 123 -10.19 14.40 -9.30
CA MET A 123 -10.17 13.00 -8.89
C MET A 123 -8.80 12.58 -8.31
N LEU A 124 -7.71 12.94 -8.99
CA LEU A 124 -6.36 12.60 -8.55
C LEU A 124 -6.00 13.31 -7.24
N GLU A 125 -6.37 14.57 -7.07
CA GLU A 125 -6.17 15.31 -5.81
C GLU A 125 -6.96 14.69 -4.65
N THR A 126 -8.21 14.30 -4.90
CA THR A 126 -9.04 13.62 -3.90
C THR A 126 -8.41 12.30 -3.46
N MET A 127 -7.91 11.52 -4.42
CA MET A 127 -7.23 10.25 -4.14
C MET A 127 -5.90 10.48 -3.40
N ALA A 128 -5.12 11.49 -3.79
CA ALA A 128 -3.87 11.84 -3.13
C ALA A 128 -4.09 12.21 -1.66
N ASN A 129 -5.10 13.04 -1.38
CA ASN A 129 -5.47 13.41 -0.02
C ASN A 129 -5.91 12.18 0.80
N SER A 130 -6.74 11.31 0.22
CA SER A 130 -7.17 10.07 0.89
C SER A 130 -5.99 9.18 1.27
N MET A 131 -5.01 9.02 0.37
CA MET A 131 -3.79 8.25 0.65
C MET A 131 -2.93 8.94 1.71
N ALA A 132 -2.77 10.27 1.64
CA ALA A 132 -2.02 11.05 2.61
C ALA A 132 -2.60 10.93 4.03
N ASP A 133 -3.93 10.96 4.16
CA ASP A 133 -4.63 10.78 5.44
C ASP A 133 -4.34 9.40 6.04
N ILE A 134 -4.38 8.33 5.24
CA ILE A 134 -4.03 6.97 5.68
C ILE A 134 -2.59 6.94 6.21
N TYR A 135 -1.63 7.50 5.47
CA TYR A 135 -0.23 7.53 5.92
C TYR A 135 -0.06 8.35 7.21
N ALA A 136 -0.73 9.49 7.33
CA ALA A 136 -0.66 10.36 8.48
C ALA A 136 -1.26 9.71 9.74
N GLU A 137 -2.44 9.13 9.62
CA GLU A 137 -3.14 8.45 10.72
C GLU A 137 -2.31 7.28 11.26
N LYS A 138 -1.86 6.40 10.37
CA LYS A 138 -1.14 5.17 10.77
C LYS A 138 0.27 5.44 11.26
N ARG A 139 0.90 6.55 10.87
CA ARG A 139 2.17 7.02 11.46
C ARG A 139 2.00 7.57 12.88
N ALA A 140 0.84 8.12 13.21
CA ALA A 140 0.57 8.70 14.53
C ALA A 140 0.16 7.66 15.59
N GLY A 141 -0.19 6.43 15.18
CA GLY A 141 -0.55 5.32 16.07
C GLY A 141 0.66 4.56 16.67
N ALA A 142 0.41 3.68 17.63
CA ALA A 142 1.40 2.92 18.40
C ALA A 142 2.19 1.83 17.62
N GLY A 143 2.37 2.00 16.31
CA GLY A 143 3.20 1.17 15.43
C GLY A 143 4.38 1.99 14.93
N CYS A 144 5.34 2.26 15.81
CA CYS A 144 6.40 3.21 15.54
C CYS A 144 7.23 2.83 14.29
N LEU A 145 7.18 3.68 13.27
CA LEU A 145 8.29 3.86 12.34
C LEU A 145 9.45 4.51 13.13
N ASP A 146 10.16 3.73 13.96
CA ASP A 146 11.29 4.20 14.79
C ASP A 146 12.51 4.70 13.99
N SER A 147 12.36 5.00 12.69
CA SER A 147 13.42 5.60 11.88
C SER A 147 12.97 6.44 10.68
N ALA A 148 11.69 6.80 10.53
CA ALA A 148 11.25 7.60 9.37
C ALA A 148 11.32 9.13 9.65
N PRO A 149 12.18 9.91 8.96
CA PRO A 149 12.19 11.38 9.10
C PRO A 149 10.86 12.03 8.68
N ARG A 150 10.61 13.26 9.17
CA ARG A 150 9.35 14.02 8.99
C ARG A 150 9.16 14.64 7.59
N ASP A 151 9.93 14.20 6.60
CA ASP A 151 9.90 14.74 5.25
C ASP A 151 10.00 13.56 4.26
N LEU A 152 8.96 13.42 3.43
CA LEU A 152 8.83 12.34 2.47
C LEU A 152 9.33 12.76 1.06
N SER A 153 10.23 13.74 0.90
CA SER A 153 10.60 14.29 -0.44
C SER A 153 11.95 13.83 -1.07
N GLY A 154 11.90 13.75 -2.43
CA GLY A 154 12.79 13.33 -3.55
C GLY A 154 14.25 12.80 -3.42
N PHE A 155 14.69 11.93 -4.37
CA PHE A 155 16.09 11.84 -4.83
C PHE A 155 16.37 12.99 -5.83
N LEU A 156 17.45 13.76 -5.67
CA LEU A 156 17.79 14.96 -6.48
C LEU A 156 19.07 14.75 -7.31
N PRO A 157 19.27 15.41 -8.48
CA PRO A 157 18.85 16.79 -8.76
C PRO A 157 17.95 17.00 -10.00
N GLY A 158 17.01 17.95 -9.88
CA GLY A 158 16.29 18.56 -11.00
C GLY A 158 14.79 18.74 -10.74
N TYR A 159 14.40 19.95 -10.31
CA TYR A 159 13.05 20.50 -10.17
C TYR A 159 12.25 20.19 -8.88
N ALA A 160 11.89 21.30 -8.23
CA ALA A 160 11.07 21.45 -7.05
C ALA A 160 9.66 21.88 -7.47
N GLU A 161 8.65 21.23 -6.87
CA GLU A 161 7.42 21.82 -6.30
C GLU A 161 6.34 20.72 -6.17
N ARG A 162 5.75 20.65 -4.97
CA ARG A 162 4.77 19.66 -4.47
C ARG A 162 5.40 18.31 -4.09
N GLY A 163 5.53 18.13 -2.78
CA GLY A 163 6.38 17.12 -2.15
C GLY A 163 5.93 15.69 -2.37
N ALA A 164 6.83 14.88 -2.94
CA ALA A 164 6.81 13.43 -2.86
C ALA A 164 8.23 12.85 -3.00
N LEU A 165 8.40 11.66 -2.42
CA LEU A 165 9.45 10.63 -2.52
C LEU A 165 10.78 10.68 -1.72
N ARG A 166 10.87 10.06 -0.53
CA ARG A 166 12.11 9.33 -0.13
C ARG A 166 11.89 8.03 0.64
N PHE A 167 12.75 7.06 0.28
CA PHE A 167 12.89 5.69 0.77
C PHE A 167 13.12 5.59 2.28
N CYS A 168 12.31 4.75 2.94
CA CYS A 168 12.58 4.29 4.31
C CYS A 168 13.30 2.95 4.26
N ARG A 169 14.63 2.95 4.45
CA ARG A 169 15.39 1.71 4.71
C ARG A 169 15.34 1.43 6.21
N CYS A 170 14.28 0.78 6.68
CA CYS A 170 14.23 0.29 8.06
C CYS A 170 15.17 -0.92 8.19
N VAL A 171 16.41 -0.69 8.66
CA VAL A 171 17.30 -1.78 9.11
C VAL A 171 16.90 -2.15 10.55
N GLY A 172 15.71 -2.75 10.70
CA GLY A 172 15.35 -3.47 11.92
C GLY A 172 15.77 -4.92 11.73
N ARG A 173 16.89 -5.33 12.34
CA ARG A 173 17.23 -6.75 12.42
C ARG A 173 16.15 -7.43 13.26
N ALA A 174 15.60 -8.52 12.74
CA ALA A 174 14.90 -9.51 13.56
C ALA A 174 15.84 -10.05 14.65
#